data_AF-A0A0N4XRX6-F1
#
_entry.id   AF-A0A0N4XRX6-F1
#
_cell.length_a   1.000
_cell.length_b   1.000
_cell.length_c   1.000
_cell.angle_alpha   90.00
_cell.angle_beta   90.00
_cell.angle_gamma   90.00
#
_symmetry.space_group_name_H-M   'P 1'
#
loop_
_entity.id
_entity.type
_entity.pdbx_description
1 polymer ?
#
loop_
_entity_poly.entity_id
_entity_poly.type
_entity_poly.pdbx_seq_one_letter_code
_entity_poly.pdbx_strand_id
1 'polypeptide(L)' 'MLRHELHRPDLDVCTVRIEVWSSVGVLRRRQMLGWLALGLNSSSPDAQEHWEQMLQGAGITVTKWHPVHPPE' A
#
# COMPACT_ATOMS: atom_id res chain seq x y z
N MET A 1 -6.12 -10.55 12.46
CA MET A 1 -5.17 -9.53 11.97
C MET A 1 -3.95 -10.28 11.47
N LEU A 2 -3.69 -10.31 10.17
CA LEU A 2 -2.47 -10.95 9.64
C LEU A 2 -1.29 -10.08 10.06
N ARG A 3 -0.38 -10.64 10.88
CA ARG A 3 0.87 -9.97 11.24
C ARG A 3 1.89 -10.35 10.18
N HIS A 4 2.33 -9.36 9.41
CA HIS A 4 3.48 -9.54 8.53
C HIS A 4 4.73 -9.15 9.33
N GLU A 5 5.67 -10.07 9.44
CA GLU A 5 6.99 -9.81 10.05
C GLU A 5 7.98 -9.56 8.92
N LEU A 6 8.35 -8.29 8.75
CA LEU A 6 9.40 -7.86 7.83
C LEU A 6 10.65 -7.55 8.65
N HIS A 7 11.77 -8.17 8.32
CA HIS A 7 13.03 -7.81 8.94
C HIS A 7 13.54 -6.51 8.35
N ARG A 8 14.26 -5.73 9.17
CA ARG A 8 14.75 -4.41 8.77
C ARG A 8 15.52 -4.39 7.44
N PRO A 9 16.39 -5.37 7.11
CA PRO A 9 17.09 -5.40 5.83
C PRO A 9 16.16 -5.57 4.63
N ASP A 10 15.00 -6.20 4.81
CA ASP A 10 14.06 -6.44 3.71
C ASP A 10 13.24 -5.19 3.38
N LEU A 11 13.24 -4.17 4.25
CA LEU A 11 12.44 -2.96 4.09
C LEU A 11 12.87 -2.10 2.90
N ASP A 12 14.14 -2.20 2.49
CA ASP A 12 14.68 -1.45 1.36
C ASP A 12 14.29 -2.08 0.00
N VAL A 13 13.91 -3.36 0.00
CA VAL A 13 13.61 -4.13 -1.21
C VAL A 13 12.16 -4.61 -1.29
N CYS A 14 11.36 -4.37 -0.25
CA CYS A 14 9.97 -4.78 -0.24
C CYS A 14 9.05 -3.75 -0.91
N THR A 15 7.90 -4.22 -1.37
CA THR A 15 6.80 -3.37 -1.83
C THR A 15 5.53 -3.81 -1.14
N VAL A 16 4.81 -2.86 -0.54
CA VAL A 16 3.47 -3.07 -0.03
C VAL A 16 2.48 -2.60 -1.09
N ARG A 17 1.72 -3.53 -1.67
CA ARG A 17 0.65 -3.23 -2.63
C ARG A 17 -0.70 -3.25 -1.93
N ILE A 18 -1.46 -2.17 -2.10
CA ILE A 18 -2.80 -1.99 -1.57
C ILE A 18 -3.75 -1.92 -2.75
N GLU A 19 -4.77 -2.78 -2.76
CA GLU A 19 -5.77 -2.81 -3.82
C GLU A 19 -7.16 -2.60 -3.22
N VAL A 20 -7.93 -1.72 -3.84
CA VAL A 20 -9.31 -1.45 -3.45
C VAL A 20 -10.22 -2.24 -4.38
N TRP A 21 -11.08 -3.07 -3.80
CA TRP A 21 -11.99 -3.94 -4.55
C TRP A 21 -13.45 -3.66 -4.15
N SER A 22 -14.34 -3.73 -5.12
CA SER A 22 -15.79 -3.69 -4.92
C SER A 22 -16.44 -5.01 -5.35
N SER A 23 -17.56 -5.35 -4.74
CA SER A 23 -18.42 -6.46 -5.16
C SER A 23 -19.61 -5.90 -5.92
N VAL A 24 -19.68 -6.15 -7.22
CA VAL A 24 -20.65 -5.51 -8.12
C VAL A 24 -21.66 -6.50 -8.70
N GLY A 25 -22.89 -6.01 -8.87
CA GLY A 25 -24.01 -6.74 -9.47
C GLY A 25 -24.57 -7.86 -8.60
N VAL A 26 -25.60 -8.54 -9.12
CA VAL A 26 -26.31 -9.62 -8.41
C VAL A 26 -25.40 -10.83 -8.15
N LEU A 27 -24.41 -11.05 -9.03
CA LEU A 27 -23.43 -12.14 -8.91
C LEU A 27 -22.22 -11.80 -8.03
N ARG A 28 -22.19 -10.62 -7.38
CA ARG A 28 -21.10 -10.21 -6.47
C ARG A 28 -19.70 -10.29 -7.08
N ARG A 29 -19.56 -9.99 -8.37
CA ARG A 29 -18.28 -10.05 -9.08
C ARG A 29 -17.30 -9.06 -8.43
N ARG A 30 -16.07 -9.50 -8.16
CA ARG A 30 -15.01 -8.61 -7.69
C ARG A 30 -14.52 -7.73 -8.84
N GLN A 31 -14.57 -6.42 -8.64
CA GLN A 31 -14.03 -5.40 -9.53
C GLN A 31 -12.97 -4.60 -8.78
N MET A 32 -11.75 -4.52 -9.32
CA MET A 32 -10.73 -3.63 -8.77
C MET A 32 -11.12 -2.19 -9.10
N LEU A 33 -11.12 -1.32 -8.09
CA LEU A 33 -11.39 0.11 -8.24
C LEU A 33 -10.10 0.90 -8.43
N GLY A 34 -8.99 0.40 -7.89
CA GLY A 34 -7.68 0.99 -8.04
C GLY A 34 -6.66 0.39 -7.09
N TRP A 35 -5.43 0.86 -7.21
CA TRP A 35 -4.30 0.34 -6.44
C TRP A 35 -3.31 1.45 -6.03
N LEU A 36 -2.49 1.15 -5.03
CA LEU A 36 -1.40 1.97 -4.51
C LEU A 36 -0.22 1.04 -4.16
N ALA A 37 1.01 1.50 -4.37
CA ALA A 37 2.20 0.78 -3.91
C ALA A 37 3.11 1.69 -3.08
N LEU A 38 3.69 1.15 -2.01
CA LEU A 38 4.66 1.80 -1.11
C LEU A 38 5.94 0.95 -1.04
N GLY A 39 7.10 1.57 -0.88
CA GLY A 39 8.41 0.90 -0.79
C GLY A 39 9.19 0.94 -2.10
N LEU A 40 9.90 -0.16 -2.44
CA LEU A 40 10.80 -0.22 -3.61
C LEU A 40 10.14 0.24 -4.91
N ASN A 41 8.87 -0.14 -5.13
CA ASN A 41 8.08 0.23 -6.30
C ASN A 41 6.95 1.19 -5.93
N SER A 42 7.24 2.19 -5.11
CA SER A 42 6.27 3.23 -4.75
C SER A 42 5.63 3.82 -6.00
N SER A 43 4.31 3.93 -6.01
CA SER A 43 3.57 4.33 -7.22
C SER A 43 3.56 5.84 -7.47
N SER A 44 4.02 6.63 -6.49
CA SER A 44 4.20 8.08 -6.58
C SER A 44 5.31 8.57 -5.64
N PRO A 45 5.83 9.80 -5.82
CA PRO A 45 6.75 10.41 -4.86
C PRO A 45 6.16 10.55 -3.45
N ASP A 46 4.87 10.90 -3.36
CA ASP A 46 4.16 11.02 -2.08
C ASP A 46 4.05 9.69 -1.32
N ALA A 47 3.90 8.59 -2.08
CA ALA A 47 3.88 7.22 -1.58
C ALA A 47 5.26 6.80 -1.03
N GLN A 48 6.34 7.16 -1.73
CA GLN A 48 7.70 6.91 -1.28
C GLN A 48 8.02 7.69 0.01
N GLU A 49 7.65 8.97 0.07
CA GLU A 49 7.81 9.77 1.28
C GLU A 49 7.07 9.16 2.48
N HIS A 50 5.84 8.67 2.26
CA HIS A 50 5.08 8.00 3.31
C HIS A 50 5.78 6.73 3.83
N TRP A 51 6.38 5.94 2.93
CA TRP A 51 7.18 4.78 3.31
C TRP A 51 8.36 5.16 4.20
N GLU A 52 9.11 6.20 3.83
CA GLU A 52 10.25 6.69 4.60
C GLU A 52 9.83 7.18 6.00
N GLN A 53 8.70 7.89 6.09
CA GLN A 53 8.13 8.33 7.37
C GLN A 53 7.78 7.13 8.26
N MET A 54 7.24 6.04 7.70
CA MET A 54 6.97 4.81 8.45
C MET A 54 8.25 4.17 9.00
N LEU A 55 9.34 4.14 8.21
CA LEU A 55 10.64 3.60 8.64
C LEU A 55 11.27 4.44 9.76
N GLN A 56 11.14 5.76 9.68
CA GLN A 56 11.67 6.71 10.66
C GLN A 56 10.82 6.80 11.93
N GLY A 57 9.51 6.54 11.83
CA GLY A 57 8.55 6.63 12.93
C GLY A 57 8.82 5.65 14.09
N ALA A 58 9.74 4.69 13.94
CA ALA A 58 10.25 3.81 15.01
C ALA A 58 9.15 3.16 15.89
N GLY A 59 8.06 2.71 15.25
CA GLY A 59 6.92 2.08 15.94
C GLY A 59 5.73 3.00 16.20
N ILE A 60 5.83 4.29 15.83
CA ILE A 60 4.70 5.23 15.82
C ILE A 60 3.97 5.10 14.49
N THR A 61 2.63 5.02 14.55
CA THR A 61 1.78 5.02 13.36
C THR A 61 1.84 6.36 12.64
N VAL A 62 2.10 6.32 11.32
CA VAL A 62 1.97 7.46 10.40
C VAL A 62 0.68 7.29 9.59
N THR A 63 0.03 8.39 9.21
CA THR A 63 -1.21 8.37 8.42
C THR A 63 -1.18 9.45 7.35
N LYS A 64 -1.46 9.06 6.10
CA LYS A 64 -1.53 9.95 4.93
C LYS A 64 -2.59 9.43 3.95
N TRP A 65 -3.35 10.34 3.33
CA TRP A 65 -4.27 10.00 2.24
C TRP A 65 -3.52 9.88 0.93
N HIS A 66 -3.94 8.95 0.07
CA HIS A 66 -3.38 8.74 -1.25
C HIS A 66 -4.49 8.57 -2.28
N PRO A 67 -4.39 9.17 -3.48
CA PRO A 67 -5.21 8.76 -4.61
C PRO A 67 -4.80 7.34 -5.03
N VAL A 68 -5.76 6.56 -5.53
CA VAL A 68 -5.47 5.25 -6.12
C VAL A 68 -5.27 5.38 -7.62
N HIS A 69 -4.31 4.62 -8.16
CA HIS A 69 -4.15 4.45 -9.60
C HIS A 69 -5.33 3.66 -10.16
N PRO A 70 -5.75 3.94 -11.41
CA PRO A 70 -6.81 3.17 -12.05
C PRO A 70 -6.40 1.69 -12.19
N PRO A 71 -7.39 0.78 -12.33
CA PRO A 71 -7.11 -0.61 -12.65
C PRO A 71 -6.31 -0.74 -13.96
N GLU A 72 -5.35 -1.66 -13.98
CA GLU A 72 -4.65 -2.09 -15.19
C GLU A 72 -5.53 -2.99 -16.07
#